data_AF-A0A1I1ZQX2-F1
#
_entry.id   AF-A0A1I1ZQX2-F1
#
_cell.length_a   1.000
_cell.length_b   1.000
_cell.length_c   1.000
_cell.angle_alpha   90.00
_cell.angle_beta   90.00
_cell.angle_gamma   90.00
#
_symmetry.space_group_name_H-M   'P 1'
#
loop_
_entity.id
_entity.type
_entity.pdbx_description
1 polymer ?
#
loop_
_entity_poly.entity_id
_entity_poly.type
_entity_poly.pdbx_seq_one_letter_code
_entity_poly.pdbx_strand_id
1 'polypeptide(L)'
;MLLALAILAVLAAAPIEVGTDLVDAGRLEAGLRARIGPTLDDWKITVTPTGQAGQVHVSIALRDGQRFGQAVQFAGKTVEDRTRELAASVALLIEVYPQHQASPLDGSTSPPASGSSAGQEQPPRQPGPGEPAPAKPLRPALRGWLGLGPRIELGSGLRFEAGVDLMGGLWLARDHVQPILSLNFSGGARHGISVLHGRFGAGAAFGAPLGPGDRLWLGAHLLAHALYIHAAEKATDATWLSSTEIGGLLQYRGRRLFLGLRTGIDLTLPAVSIRGTRGVVRREIPRWCFGLMVGVVFG
;
A
#
# COMPACT_ATOMS: atom_id res chain seq x y z
N MET A 1 -9.40 -9.43 37.21
CA MET A 1 -9.03 -8.37 36.26
C MET A 1 -8.87 -9.00 34.88
N LEU A 2 -9.84 -9.22 33.99
CA LEU A 2 -11.15 -8.62 33.66
C LEU A 2 -11.10 -7.08 33.47
N LEU A 3 -11.59 -6.65 32.28
CA LEU A 3 -11.47 -5.35 31.58
C LEU A 3 -10.10 -5.13 30.90
N ALA A 4 -9.97 -4.88 29.59
CA ALA A 4 -10.93 -4.31 28.64
C ALA A 4 -10.88 -4.98 27.25
N LEU A 5 -12.04 -5.50 26.86
CA LEU A 5 -12.49 -5.78 25.50
C LEU A 5 -13.53 -4.69 25.20
N ALA A 6 -13.28 -3.83 24.21
CA ALA A 6 -14.28 -2.96 23.58
C ALA A 6 -13.70 -2.57 22.20
N ILE A 7 -13.96 -3.36 21.16
CA ILE A 7 -15.00 -3.10 20.16
C ILE A 7 -14.79 -1.75 19.46
N LEU A 8 -14.21 -1.80 18.26
CA LEU A 8 -14.76 -1.07 17.13
C LEU A 8 -14.71 -1.95 15.87
N ALA A 9 -15.52 -3.01 15.91
CA ALA A 9 -16.06 -3.57 14.68
C ALA A 9 -17.14 -2.58 14.21
N VAL A 10 -16.79 -1.67 13.31
CA VAL A 10 -17.80 -1.05 12.46
C VAL A 10 -18.09 -2.05 11.34
N LEU A 11 -19.10 -2.89 11.57
CA LEU A 11 -19.87 -3.45 10.46
C LEU A 11 -20.54 -2.27 9.74
N ALA A 12 -19.90 -1.71 8.72
CA ALA A 12 -20.61 -0.94 7.72
C ALA A 12 -21.11 -1.91 6.64
N ALA A 13 -22.25 -2.57 6.89
CA ALA A 13 -23.11 -2.98 5.79
C ALA A 13 -23.89 -1.71 5.36
N ALA A 14 -23.90 -1.24 4.11
CA ALA A 14 -23.41 -1.78 2.84
C ALA A 14 -22.98 -0.63 1.90
N PRO A 15 -21.96 -0.77 1.04
CA PRO A 15 -21.72 0.21 -0.02
C PRO A 15 -22.65 0.03 -1.24
N ILE A 16 -23.44 -1.06 -1.30
CA ILE A 16 -24.33 -1.39 -2.43
C ILE A 16 -25.65 -1.98 -1.93
N GLU A 17 -26.77 -1.36 -2.30
CA GLU A 17 -28.14 -1.84 -2.07
C GLU A 17 -28.77 -2.24 -3.41
N VAL A 18 -29.18 -3.50 -3.55
CA VAL A 18 -29.79 -4.02 -4.80
C VAL A 18 -31.24 -4.43 -4.54
N GLY A 19 -32.20 -3.70 -5.11
CA GLY A 19 -33.63 -3.93 -4.97
C GLY A 19 -34.26 -4.71 -6.12
N THR A 20 -33.49 -5.56 -6.82
CA THR A 20 -33.95 -6.33 -7.99
C THR A 20 -33.27 -7.70 -8.05
N ASP A 21 -33.96 -8.67 -8.64
CA ASP A 21 -33.47 -10.03 -8.92
C ASP A 21 -32.76 -10.16 -10.29
N LEU A 22 -32.72 -9.07 -11.07
CA LEU A 22 -32.07 -9.06 -12.39
C LEU A 22 -30.54 -9.20 -12.31
N VAL A 23 -29.95 -8.95 -11.14
CA VAL A 23 -28.50 -8.99 -10.89
C VAL A 23 -28.21 -9.62 -9.52
N ASP A 24 -27.01 -10.17 -9.36
CA ASP A 24 -26.53 -10.75 -8.12
C ASP A 24 -25.75 -9.68 -7.32
N ALA A 25 -26.23 -9.35 -6.13
CA ALA A 25 -25.65 -8.29 -5.30
C ALA A 25 -24.21 -8.60 -4.86
N GLY A 26 -23.92 -9.86 -4.48
CA GLY A 26 -22.60 -10.25 -4.00
C GLY A 26 -21.56 -10.26 -5.13
N ARG A 27 -21.94 -10.71 -6.32
CA ARG A 27 -21.10 -10.67 -7.52
C ARG A 27 -20.90 -9.25 -8.04
N LEU A 28 -21.92 -8.40 -7.95
CA LEU A 28 -21.82 -6.98 -8.28
C LEU A 28 -20.79 -6.29 -7.38
N GLU A 29 -20.87 -6.49 -6.07
CA GLU A 29 -19.90 -5.94 -5.11
C GLU A 29 -18.50 -6.46 -5.38
N ALA A 30 -18.33 -7.77 -5.57
CA ALA A 30 -17.03 -8.36 -5.89
C ALA A 30 -16.43 -7.79 -7.19
N GLY A 31 -17.25 -7.61 -8.23
CA GLY A 31 -16.83 -7.03 -9.50
C GLY A 31 -16.43 -5.56 -9.39
N LEU A 32 -17.20 -4.76 -8.65
CA LEU A 32 -16.90 -3.35 -8.41
C LEU A 32 -15.65 -3.18 -7.54
N ARG A 33 -15.51 -3.96 -6.47
CA ARG A 33 -14.33 -3.91 -5.61
C ARG A 33 -13.06 -4.35 -6.36
N ALA A 34 -13.17 -5.29 -7.29
CA ALA A 34 -12.05 -5.68 -8.14
C ALA A 34 -11.57 -4.57 -9.09
N ARG A 35 -12.45 -3.65 -9.50
CA ARG A 35 -12.15 -2.57 -10.46
C ARG A 35 -11.85 -1.23 -9.80
N ILE A 36 -12.65 -0.83 -8.83
CA ILE A 36 -12.60 0.48 -8.16
C ILE A 36 -11.70 0.42 -6.91
N GLY A 37 -11.53 -0.77 -6.33
CA GLY A 37 -10.69 -0.97 -5.15
C GLY A 37 -11.32 -0.39 -3.87
N PRO A 38 -10.51 0.06 -2.90
CA PRO A 38 -10.99 0.49 -1.59
C PRO A 38 -11.77 1.81 -1.60
N THR A 39 -11.66 2.62 -2.67
CA THR A 39 -12.43 3.87 -2.79
C THR A 39 -13.93 3.62 -2.94
N LEU A 40 -14.36 2.38 -3.23
CA LEU A 40 -15.77 1.99 -3.25
C LEU A 40 -16.48 2.30 -1.92
N ASP A 41 -15.76 2.28 -0.80
CA ASP A 41 -16.30 2.53 0.55
C ASP A 41 -16.66 4.03 0.78
N ASP A 42 -16.32 4.91 -0.15
CA ASP A 42 -16.71 6.32 -0.15
C ASP A 42 -18.03 6.59 -0.89
N TRP A 43 -18.62 5.55 -1.50
CA TRP A 43 -19.82 5.64 -2.32
C TRP A 43 -20.97 4.84 -1.72
N LYS A 44 -22.18 5.38 -1.83
CA LYS A 44 -23.42 4.62 -1.64
C LYS A 44 -24.08 4.39 -2.98
N ILE A 45 -24.19 3.13 -3.38
CA ILE A 45 -24.82 2.72 -4.65
C ILE A 45 -26.15 2.05 -4.34
N THR A 46 -27.23 2.53 -4.97
CA THR A 46 -28.57 1.93 -4.86
C THR A 46 -29.06 1.57 -6.26
N VAL A 47 -29.50 0.33 -6.44
CA VAL A 47 -30.02 -0.20 -7.71
C VAL A 47 -31.50 -0.52 -7.53
N THR A 48 -32.37 0.18 -8.26
CA THR A 48 -33.82 -0.01 -8.20
C THR A 48 -34.40 -0.42 -9.56
N PRO A 49 -35.48 -1.22 -9.59
CA PRO A 49 -36.16 -1.55 -10.84
C PRO A 49 -36.89 -0.32 -11.40
N THR A 50 -36.91 -0.15 -12.72
CA THR A 50 -37.61 0.97 -13.40
C THR A 50 -39.01 0.61 -13.91
N GLY A 51 -39.44 -0.63 -13.74
CA GLY A 51 -40.68 -1.17 -14.32
C GLY A 51 -40.58 -1.58 -15.78
N GLN A 52 -39.46 -1.26 -16.47
CA GLN A 52 -39.16 -1.77 -17.80
C GLN A 52 -38.36 -3.08 -17.73
N ALA A 53 -38.70 -4.04 -18.60
CA ALA A 53 -38.03 -5.34 -18.61
C ALA A 53 -36.54 -5.20 -18.95
N GLY A 54 -35.68 -5.75 -18.08
CA GLY A 54 -34.23 -5.73 -18.27
C GLY A 54 -33.59 -4.36 -18.05
N GLN A 55 -34.27 -3.44 -17.33
CA GLN A 55 -33.73 -2.13 -17.01
C GLN A 55 -33.75 -1.87 -15.51
N VAL A 56 -32.72 -1.17 -15.03
CA VAL A 56 -32.61 -0.71 -13.65
C VAL A 56 -32.23 0.77 -13.62
N HIS A 57 -32.54 1.45 -12.53
CA HIS A 57 -32.00 2.76 -12.21
C HIS A 57 -30.91 2.60 -11.18
N VAL A 58 -29.74 3.18 -11.45
CA VAL A 58 -28.65 3.23 -10.50
C VAL A 58 -28.58 4.65 -9.96
N SER A 59 -28.62 4.78 -8.63
CA SER A 59 -28.30 6.01 -7.93
C SER A 59 -26.99 5.84 -7.18
N ILE A 60 -26.12 6.84 -7.28
CA ILE A 60 -24.80 6.89 -6.65
C ILE A 60 -24.75 8.16 -5.82
N ALA A 61 -24.36 8.03 -4.56
CA ALA A 61 -24.17 9.15 -3.64
C ALA A 61 -22.75 9.17 -3.08
N LEU A 62 -22.14 10.35 -3.06
CA LEU A 62 -20.86 10.62 -2.41
C LEU A 62 -21.07 11.00 -0.94
N ARG A 63 -19.99 10.90 -0.13
CA ARG A 63 -19.98 11.36 1.27
C ARG A 63 -20.27 12.85 1.46
N ASP A 64 -20.00 13.67 0.43
CA ASP A 64 -20.29 15.11 0.43
C ASP A 64 -21.77 15.44 0.16
N GLY A 65 -22.61 14.42 -0.05
CA GLY A 65 -24.04 14.55 -0.31
C GLY A 65 -24.41 14.71 -1.78
N GLN A 66 -23.45 14.80 -2.71
CA GLN A 66 -23.74 14.81 -4.14
C GLN A 66 -24.35 13.47 -4.56
N ARG A 67 -25.38 13.53 -5.40
CA ARG A 67 -26.10 12.37 -5.92
C ARG A 67 -26.25 12.48 -7.42
N PHE A 68 -26.02 11.37 -8.10
CA PHE A 68 -26.32 11.24 -9.51
C PHE A 68 -26.88 9.85 -9.78
N GLY A 69 -27.58 9.69 -10.90
CA GLY A 69 -28.13 8.41 -11.27
C GLY A 69 -28.47 8.34 -12.74
N GLN A 70 -28.47 7.13 -13.27
CA GLN A 70 -28.83 6.87 -14.66
C GLN A 70 -29.61 5.56 -14.77
N ALA A 71 -30.45 5.46 -15.80
CA ALA A 71 -31.03 4.19 -16.19
C ALA A 71 -29.98 3.35 -16.94
N VAL A 72 -29.90 2.07 -16.60
CA VAL A 72 -29.04 1.08 -17.26
C VAL A 72 -29.94 0.03 -17.89
N GLN A 73 -29.89 -0.07 -19.21
CA GLN A 73 -30.55 -1.11 -19.98
C GLN A 73 -29.58 -2.28 -20.18
N PHE A 74 -29.99 -3.48 -19.80
CA PHE A 74 -29.18 -4.66 -20.00
C PHE A 74 -29.36 -5.26 -21.40
N ALA A 75 -28.24 -5.71 -21.98
CA ALA A 75 -28.23 -6.57 -23.16
C ALA A 75 -28.13 -8.05 -22.77
N GLY A 76 -27.54 -8.33 -21.61
CA GLY A 76 -27.33 -9.66 -21.07
C GLY A 76 -28.61 -10.46 -20.85
N LYS A 77 -28.57 -11.74 -21.23
CA LYS A 77 -29.72 -12.65 -21.07
C LYS A 77 -29.72 -13.36 -19.73
N THR A 78 -28.55 -13.57 -19.13
CA THR A 78 -28.41 -14.22 -17.82
C THR A 78 -28.20 -13.21 -16.70
N VAL A 79 -28.48 -13.61 -15.46
CA VAL A 79 -28.18 -12.80 -14.26
C VAL A 79 -26.69 -12.48 -14.18
N GLU A 80 -25.82 -13.42 -14.57
CA GLU A 80 -24.37 -13.21 -14.57
C GLU A 80 -23.95 -12.14 -15.58
N ASP A 81 -24.46 -12.20 -16.81
CA ASP A 81 -24.17 -11.20 -17.85
C ASP A 81 -24.61 -9.81 -17.39
N ARG A 82 -25.85 -9.70 -16.88
CA ARG A 82 -26.42 -8.44 -16.37
C ARG A 82 -25.64 -7.89 -15.19
N THR A 83 -25.19 -8.76 -14.30
CA THR A 83 -24.36 -8.36 -13.14
C THR A 83 -23.02 -7.80 -13.60
N ARG A 84 -22.39 -8.43 -14.60
CA ARG A 84 -21.13 -7.95 -15.18
C ARG A 84 -21.30 -6.63 -15.93
N GLU A 85 -22.37 -6.51 -16.71
CA GLU A 85 -22.74 -5.27 -17.41
C GLU A 85 -22.96 -4.13 -16.41
N LEU A 86 -23.76 -4.38 -15.37
CA LEU A 86 -24.02 -3.39 -14.33
C LEU A 86 -22.74 -2.95 -13.62
N ALA A 87 -21.87 -3.91 -13.24
CA ALA A 87 -20.59 -3.60 -12.61
C ALA A 87 -19.71 -2.70 -13.50
N ALA A 88 -19.67 -2.97 -14.80
CA ALA A 88 -18.93 -2.15 -15.75
C ALA A 88 -19.53 -0.74 -15.90
N SER A 89 -20.85 -0.62 -16.01
CA SER A 89 -21.54 0.68 -16.12
C SER A 89 -21.35 1.54 -14.86
N VAL A 90 -21.46 0.94 -13.67
CA VAL A 90 -21.27 1.64 -12.40
C VAL A 90 -19.83 2.06 -12.19
N ALA A 91 -18.86 1.22 -12.58
CA ALA A 91 -17.45 1.63 -12.53
C ALA A 91 -17.14 2.79 -13.45
N LEU A 92 -17.67 2.80 -14.69
CA LEU A 92 -17.50 3.93 -15.60
C LEU A 92 -18.12 5.22 -15.05
N LEU A 93 -19.29 5.13 -14.44
CA LEU A 93 -19.93 6.28 -13.78
C LEU A 93 -19.04 6.88 -12.68
N ILE A 94 -18.40 6.04 -11.88
CA ILE A 94 -17.51 6.46 -10.80
C ILE A 94 -16.18 7.01 -11.36
N GLU A 95 -15.66 6.44 -12.45
CA GLU A 95 -14.39 6.84 -13.09
C GLU A 95 -14.52 8.19 -13.84
N VAL A 96 -15.66 8.49 -14.47
CA VAL A 96 -15.85 9.68 -15.31
C VAL A 96 -16.19 10.93 -14.48
N TYR A 97 -16.88 10.78 -13.35
CA TYR A 97 -17.37 11.91 -12.55
C TYR A 97 -16.27 12.85 -11.99
N PRO A 98 -15.12 12.38 -11.48
CA PRO A 98 -14.05 13.24 -10.96
C PRO A 98 -13.48 14.24 -12.00
N GLN A 99 -13.68 14.00 -13.30
CA GLN A 99 -13.11 14.82 -14.36
C GLN A 99 -13.97 16.03 -14.77
N HIS A 100 -15.21 16.16 -14.28
CA HIS A 100 -16.11 17.28 -14.66
C HIS A 100 -16.14 18.47 -13.67
N GLN A 101 -15.37 18.44 -12.58
CA GLN A 101 -15.31 19.55 -11.61
C GLN A 101 -14.06 20.44 -11.69
N ALA A 102 -13.03 20.04 -12.45
CA ALA A 102 -11.81 20.85 -12.58
C ALA A 102 -11.90 21.83 -13.78
N SER A 103 -12.68 22.90 -13.62
CA SER A 103 -12.49 24.14 -14.39
C SER A 103 -11.75 25.16 -13.51
N PRO A 104 -10.58 25.69 -13.94
CA PRO A 104 -9.81 26.62 -13.15
C PRO A 104 -10.41 28.03 -13.26
N LEU A 105 -10.96 28.52 -12.16
CA LEU A 105 -11.09 29.95 -11.88
C LEU A 105 -10.11 30.27 -10.76
N ASP A 106 -9.21 31.22 -11.06
CA ASP A 106 -8.60 32.22 -10.18
C ASP A 106 -7.25 32.59 -10.80
N GLY A 107 -7.00 33.81 -11.23
CA GLY A 107 -7.41 35.06 -10.61
C GLY A 107 -6.12 35.85 -10.38
N SER A 108 -5.52 36.32 -11.47
CA SER A 108 -4.33 37.17 -11.44
C SER A 108 -4.60 38.40 -10.59
N THR A 109 -4.03 38.42 -9.39
CA THR A 109 -3.96 39.61 -8.55
C THR A 109 -2.69 40.38 -8.90
N SER A 110 -2.88 41.66 -9.19
CA SER A 110 -1.86 42.66 -9.52
C SER A 110 -0.82 42.84 -8.40
N PRO A 111 0.39 43.32 -8.73
CA PRO A 111 1.45 43.61 -7.76
C PRO A 111 1.29 45.02 -7.16
N PRO A 112 1.82 45.28 -5.94
CA PRO A 112 2.22 46.61 -5.56
C PRO A 112 3.73 46.80 -5.75
N ALA A 113 4.07 47.92 -6.39
CA ALA A 113 5.41 48.44 -6.49
C ALA A 113 5.77 49.32 -5.27
N SER A 114 7.07 49.36 -5.01
CA SER A 114 7.84 50.49 -4.44
C SER A 114 7.74 50.79 -2.95
N GLY A 115 8.82 50.42 -2.26
CA GLY A 115 9.29 51.06 -1.02
C GLY A 115 10.82 51.01 -0.99
N SER A 116 11.44 52.09 -1.47
CA SER A 116 12.88 52.33 -1.43
C SER A 116 13.27 52.87 -0.05
N SER A 117 14.29 52.28 0.58
CA SER A 117 15.08 52.95 1.61
C SER A 117 16.54 52.54 1.44
N ALA A 118 17.35 53.54 1.12
CA ALA A 118 18.78 53.48 0.94
C ALA A 118 19.53 53.29 2.26
N GLY A 119 20.73 52.69 2.14
CA GLY A 119 21.90 53.13 2.88
C GLY A 119 22.08 52.54 4.27
N GLN A 120 22.88 51.48 4.37
CA GLN A 120 23.95 51.41 5.36
C GLN A 120 25.05 50.47 4.84
N GLU A 121 26.06 51.08 4.24
CA GLU A 121 27.33 50.47 3.87
C GLU A 121 28.11 50.23 5.18
N GLN A 122 28.14 48.98 5.62
CA GLN A 122 28.90 48.57 6.79
C GLN A 122 30.35 48.32 6.36
N PRO A 123 31.36 48.99 6.95
CA PRO A 123 32.75 48.79 6.55
C PRO A 123 33.21 47.35 6.83
N PRO A 124 34.12 46.78 6.01
CA PRO A 124 34.60 45.42 6.22
C PRO A 124 35.34 45.34 7.57
N ARG A 125 34.80 44.54 8.51
CA ARG A 125 35.52 44.18 9.72
C ARG A 125 36.75 43.38 9.32
N GLN A 126 37.92 43.93 9.60
CA GLN A 126 39.17 43.17 9.61
C GLN A 126 39.04 42.02 10.64
N PRO A 127 39.34 40.77 10.25
CA PRO A 127 39.36 39.66 11.19
C PRO A 127 40.53 39.85 12.17
N GLY A 128 40.21 39.91 13.47
CA GLY A 128 41.21 39.90 14.52
C GLY A 128 42.01 38.59 14.50
N PRO A 129 43.31 38.62 14.82
CA PRO A 129 44.11 37.41 14.94
C PRO A 129 43.71 36.70 16.24
N GLY A 130 42.90 35.64 16.13
CA GLY A 130 42.61 34.80 17.30
C GLY A 130 41.29 34.03 17.30
N GLU A 131 40.49 34.02 16.23
CA GLU A 131 39.30 33.16 16.19
C GLU A 131 39.72 31.73 15.79
N PRO A 132 39.61 30.73 16.68
CA PRO A 132 39.89 29.34 16.32
C PRO A 132 38.96 28.96 15.18
N ALA A 133 39.54 28.52 14.06
CA ALA A 133 38.79 28.10 12.88
C ALA A 133 37.62 27.21 13.31
N PRO A 134 36.38 27.48 12.88
CA PRO A 134 35.23 26.68 13.25
C PRO A 134 35.55 25.22 12.95
N ALA A 135 35.51 24.39 13.99
CA ALA A 135 35.79 22.97 13.87
C ALA A 135 34.96 22.42 12.71
N LYS A 136 35.64 21.91 11.68
CA LYS A 136 35.00 21.33 10.50
C LYS A 136 33.96 20.34 11.02
N PRO A 137 32.66 20.48 10.68
CA PRO A 137 31.67 19.52 11.12
C PRO A 137 32.11 18.15 10.61
N LEU A 138 32.42 17.24 11.54
CA LEU A 138 32.72 15.86 11.19
C LEU A 138 31.51 15.37 10.39
N ARG A 139 31.73 15.02 9.12
CA ARG A 139 30.69 14.36 8.35
C ARG A 139 30.29 13.11 9.15
N PRO A 140 29.01 12.91 9.47
CA PRO A 140 28.59 11.70 10.17
C PRO A 140 29.06 10.50 9.36
N ALA A 141 29.70 9.53 10.03
CA ALA A 141 30.16 8.31 9.38
C ALA A 141 28.97 7.59 8.75
N LEU A 142 29.12 7.15 7.51
CA LEU A 142 28.10 6.36 6.83
C LEU A 142 28.00 5.01 7.53
N ARG A 143 26.86 4.76 8.18
CA ARG A 143 26.58 3.50 8.87
C ARG A 143 25.63 2.65 8.02
N GLY A 144 25.84 1.35 8.05
CA GLY A 144 25.00 0.38 7.37
C GLY A 144 24.71 -0.86 8.21
N TRP A 145 23.75 -1.64 7.74
CA TRP A 145 23.38 -2.90 8.36
C TRP A 145 23.05 -3.96 7.33
N LEU A 146 23.27 -5.21 7.72
CA LEU A 146 22.86 -6.41 6.99
C LEU A 146 22.26 -7.38 7.99
N GLY A 147 21.04 -7.85 7.74
CA GLY A 147 20.32 -8.75 8.62
C GLY A 147 19.65 -9.88 7.86
N LEU A 148 19.42 -10.97 8.57
CA LEU A 148 18.71 -12.17 8.12
C LEU A 148 17.66 -12.53 9.16
N GLY A 149 16.52 -13.04 8.73
CA GLY A 149 15.60 -13.66 9.66
C GLY A 149 14.27 -14.10 9.06
N PRO A 150 13.37 -14.64 9.89
CA PRO A 150 12.13 -15.20 9.41
C PRO A 150 11.17 -14.12 8.93
N ARG A 151 10.40 -14.47 7.88
CA ARG A 151 9.27 -13.70 7.38
C ARG A 151 8.05 -14.60 7.29
N ILE A 152 6.90 -14.09 7.72
CA ILE A 152 5.61 -14.76 7.65
C ILE A 152 4.65 -13.85 6.88
N GLU A 153 3.87 -14.44 5.97
CA GLU A 153 2.84 -13.74 5.21
C GLU A 153 1.47 -14.40 5.41
N LEU A 154 0.52 -13.63 5.93
CA LEU A 154 -0.85 -14.03 6.18
C LEU A 154 -1.77 -13.49 5.07
N GLY A 155 -2.37 -14.39 4.30
CA GLY A 155 -3.46 -14.10 3.36
C GLY A 155 -4.83 -14.29 3.99
N SER A 156 -5.91 -14.08 3.22
CA SER A 156 -7.26 -14.31 3.71
C SER A 156 -7.52 -15.81 3.97
N GLY A 157 -8.32 -16.10 4.98
CA GLY A 157 -8.66 -17.48 5.37
C GLY A 157 -7.52 -18.28 6.00
N LEU A 158 -6.68 -17.63 6.85
CA LEU A 158 -5.60 -18.27 7.63
C LEU A 158 -4.52 -18.98 6.79
N ARG A 159 -4.32 -18.53 5.55
CA ARG A 159 -3.25 -19.04 4.69
C ARG A 159 -1.95 -18.38 5.10
N PHE A 160 -1.03 -19.16 5.67
CA PHE A 160 0.31 -18.68 6.01
C PHE A 160 1.33 -19.17 4.99
N GLU A 161 2.23 -18.28 4.61
CA GLU A 161 3.50 -18.62 3.99
C GLU A 161 4.61 -18.22 4.94
N ALA A 162 5.65 -19.03 5.00
CA ALA A 162 6.81 -18.75 5.83
C ALA A 162 8.08 -18.82 4.98
N GLY A 163 9.06 -18.03 5.36
CA GLY A 163 10.31 -17.93 4.64
C GLY A 163 11.38 -17.21 5.43
N VAL A 164 12.47 -16.93 4.72
CA VAL A 164 13.63 -16.22 5.23
C VAL A 164 13.84 -14.98 4.38
N ASP A 165 14.10 -13.86 5.02
CA ASP A 165 14.42 -12.59 4.36
C ASP A 165 15.85 -12.18 4.72
N LEU A 166 16.60 -11.75 3.71
CA LEU A 166 17.91 -11.11 3.81
C LEU A 166 17.70 -9.65 3.41
N MET A 167 17.99 -8.72 4.32
CA MET A 167 17.84 -7.30 4.04
C MET A 167 19.07 -6.53 4.47
N GLY A 168 19.39 -5.48 3.73
CA GLY A 168 20.44 -4.54 4.11
C GLY A 168 20.02 -3.11 3.83
N GLY A 169 20.57 -2.18 4.60
CA GLY A 169 20.30 -0.77 4.43
C GLY A 169 21.40 0.12 4.97
N LEU A 170 21.28 1.41 4.67
CA LEU A 170 22.20 2.45 5.12
C LEU A 170 21.41 3.48 5.92
N TRP A 171 22.00 4.07 6.97
CA TRP A 171 21.40 5.22 7.62
C TRP A 171 21.92 6.50 6.98
N LEU A 172 21.02 7.24 6.34
CA LEU A 172 21.29 8.50 5.65
C LEU A 172 20.48 9.63 6.29
N ALA A 173 20.80 10.88 5.93
CA ALA A 173 20.06 12.06 6.36
C ALA A 173 19.88 12.13 7.89
N ARG A 174 20.98 11.96 8.64
CA ARG A 174 20.96 11.89 10.11
C ARG A 174 20.00 10.81 10.63
N ASP A 175 20.08 9.63 10.04
CA ASP A 175 19.25 8.46 10.35
C ASP A 175 17.76 8.58 10.02
N HIS A 176 17.33 9.60 9.26
CA HIS A 176 15.91 9.76 8.92
C HIS A 176 15.48 8.95 7.71
N VAL A 177 16.43 8.57 6.85
CA VAL A 177 16.17 7.84 5.61
C VAL A 177 17.07 6.62 5.56
N GLN A 178 16.48 5.48 5.21
CA GLN A 178 17.23 4.25 4.97
C GLN A 178 16.89 3.66 3.60
N PRO A 179 17.76 3.76 2.58
CA PRO A 179 17.61 2.90 1.41
C PRO A 179 17.77 1.45 1.86
N ILE A 180 16.90 0.58 1.35
CA ILE A 180 16.83 -0.84 1.72
C ILE A 180 16.86 -1.69 0.46
N LEU A 181 17.63 -2.78 0.52
CA LEU A 181 17.58 -3.90 -0.41
C LEU A 181 17.06 -5.14 0.33
N SER A 182 16.25 -5.95 -0.36
CA SER A 182 15.65 -7.16 0.20
C SER A 182 15.77 -8.33 -0.77
N LEU A 183 15.99 -9.52 -0.20
CA LEU A 183 15.96 -10.80 -0.88
C LEU A 183 15.27 -11.82 0.03
N ASN A 184 14.12 -12.32 -0.40
CA ASN A 184 13.32 -13.26 0.35
C ASN A 184 13.11 -14.57 -0.41
N PHE A 185 13.14 -15.66 0.33
CA PHE A 185 12.73 -16.98 -0.13
C PHE A 185 11.64 -17.48 0.81
N SER A 186 10.49 -17.86 0.26
CA SER A 186 9.39 -18.41 1.05
C SER A 186 8.70 -19.54 0.31
N GLY A 187 7.85 -20.28 1.01
CA GLY A 187 7.09 -21.33 0.38
C GLY A 187 5.96 -21.86 1.25
N GLY A 188 5.17 -22.73 0.63
CA GLY A 188 4.07 -23.43 1.29
C GLY A 188 3.60 -24.60 0.43
N ALA A 189 2.83 -25.51 1.02
CA ALA A 189 2.23 -26.61 0.31
C ALA A 189 0.75 -26.73 0.66
N ARG A 190 -0.11 -26.93 -0.35
CA ARG A 190 -1.55 -27.08 -0.14
C ARG A 190 -2.20 -27.92 -1.22
N HIS A 191 -3.09 -28.83 -0.81
CA HIS A 191 -3.86 -29.70 -1.72
C HIS A 191 -2.99 -30.45 -2.74
N GLY A 192 -1.76 -30.82 -2.35
CA GLY A 192 -0.79 -31.51 -3.22
C GLY A 192 0.03 -30.58 -4.13
N ILE A 193 -0.21 -29.26 -4.10
CA ILE A 193 0.56 -28.26 -4.85
C ILE A 193 1.59 -27.66 -3.89
N SER A 194 2.86 -27.73 -4.27
CA SER A 194 3.95 -27.02 -3.59
C SER A 194 4.22 -25.69 -4.31
N VAL A 195 4.43 -24.62 -3.55
CA VAL A 195 4.72 -23.30 -4.09
C VAL A 195 5.96 -22.75 -3.42
N LEU A 196 6.91 -22.32 -4.24
CA LEU A 196 8.13 -21.63 -3.86
C LEU A 196 8.11 -20.21 -4.41
N HIS A 197 8.56 -19.27 -3.59
CA HIS A 197 8.63 -17.86 -3.92
C HIS A 197 10.08 -17.39 -3.76
N GLY A 198 10.57 -16.71 -4.79
CA GLY A 198 11.77 -15.90 -4.72
C GLY A 198 11.38 -14.45 -4.92
N ARG A 199 11.77 -13.57 -4.00
CA ARG A 199 11.41 -12.15 -4.07
C ARG A 199 12.65 -11.30 -3.88
N PHE A 200 12.93 -10.40 -4.81
CA PHE A 200 14.01 -9.42 -4.68
C PHE A 200 13.45 -8.02 -4.86
N GLY A 201 13.95 -7.07 -4.09
CA GLY A 201 13.41 -5.72 -4.14
C GLY A 201 14.28 -4.66 -3.50
N ALA A 202 13.81 -3.44 -3.65
CA ALA A 202 14.45 -2.25 -3.16
C ALA A 202 13.42 -1.21 -2.75
N GLY A 203 13.81 -0.30 -1.88
CA GLY A 203 13.02 0.87 -1.54
C GLY A 203 13.65 1.65 -0.41
N ALA A 204 12.81 2.26 0.42
CA ALA A 204 13.28 3.09 1.51
C ALA A 204 12.40 2.98 2.75
N ALA A 205 13.04 3.21 3.89
CA ALA A 205 12.37 3.49 5.15
C ALA A 205 12.62 4.92 5.60
N PHE A 206 11.63 5.50 6.25
CA PHE A 206 11.61 6.87 6.77
C PHE A 206 11.20 6.83 8.23
N GLY A 207 11.95 7.50 9.09
CA GLY A 207 11.72 7.41 10.52
C GLY A 207 12.71 8.22 11.34
N ALA A 208 12.83 7.92 12.63
CA ALA A 208 13.73 8.63 13.52
C ALA A 208 14.18 7.74 14.70
N PRO A 209 15.36 8.03 15.29
CA PRO A 209 15.72 7.47 16.58
C PRO A 209 14.72 7.86 17.67
N LEU A 210 14.52 6.95 18.62
CA LEU A 210 13.68 7.15 19.79
C LEU A 210 14.52 7.26 21.07
N GLY A 211 14.32 8.34 21.80
CA GLY A 211 14.86 8.56 23.14
C GLY A 211 16.37 8.86 23.19
N PRO A 212 16.89 9.13 24.40
CA PRO A 212 18.31 9.42 24.59
C PRO A 212 19.17 8.19 24.27
N GLY A 213 20.10 8.35 23.33
CA GLY A 213 21.09 7.34 22.96
C GLY A 213 20.86 6.65 21.61
N ASP A 214 19.83 7.04 20.85
CA ASP A 214 19.60 6.67 19.44
C ASP A 214 19.57 5.16 19.15
N ARG A 215 19.40 4.32 20.18
CA ARG A 215 19.46 2.86 20.03
C ARG A 215 18.17 2.30 19.46
N LEU A 216 17.03 2.90 19.78
CA LEU A 216 15.76 2.52 19.19
C LEU A 216 15.49 3.42 18.00
N TRP A 217 14.90 2.87 16.95
CA TRP A 217 14.51 3.63 15.76
C TRP A 217 13.14 3.13 15.31
N LEU A 218 12.25 4.05 14.96
CA LEU A 218 10.90 3.75 14.51
C LEU A 218 10.65 4.47 13.20
N GLY A 219 10.02 3.78 12.25
CA GLY A 219 9.68 4.37 10.97
C GLY A 219 8.70 3.55 10.17
N ALA A 220 8.44 4.03 8.96
CA ALA A 220 7.65 3.37 7.93
C ALA A 220 8.53 3.03 6.74
N HIS A 221 8.13 2.06 5.93
CA HIS A 221 8.83 1.69 4.70
C HIS A 221 7.90 1.51 3.51
N LEU A 222 8.50 1.69 2.34
CA LEU A 222 7.94 1.37 1.04
C LEU A 222 8.98 0.59 0.25
N LEU A 223 8.65 -0.61 -0.19
CA LEU A 223 9.52 -1.49 -0.96
C LEU A 223 8.80 -1.96 -2.22
N ALA A 224 9.48 -1.90 -3.36
CA ALA A 224 9.05 -2.53 -4.60
C ALA A 224 9.83 -3.82 -4.83
N HIS A 225 9.14 -4.87 -5.25
CA HIS A 225 9.71 -6.19 -5.44
C HIS A 225 9.34 -6.79 -6.79
N ALA A 226 10.28 -7.54 -7.36
CA ALA A 226 10.00 -8.57 -8.34
C ALA A 226 9.83 -9.91 -7.60
N LEU A 227 8.75 -10.61 -7.89
CA LEU A 227 8.35 -11.86 -7.27
C LEU A 227 8.33 -12.96 -8.33
N TYR A 228 9.22 -13.92 -8.17
CA TYR A 228 9.19 -15.19 -8.89
C TYR A 228 8.36 -16.20 -8.10
N ILE A 229 7.38 -16.80 -8.76
CA ILE A 229 6.58 -17.89 -8.20
C ILE A 229 6.84 -19.14 -9.02
N HIS A 230 7.19 -20.23 -8.34
CA HIS A 230 7.29 -21.55 -8.91
C HIS A 230 6.33 -22.49 -8.20
N ALA A 231 5.41 -23.09 -8.96
CA ALA A 231 4.48 -24.08 -8.43
C ALA A 231 4.73 -25.44 -9.07
N ALA A 232 4.76 -26.47 -8.22
CA ALA A 232 4.98 -27.84 -8.64
C ALA A 232 3.90 -28.77 -8.08
N GLU A 233 3.30 -29.53 -9.01
CA GLU A 233 2.44 -30.70 -8.76
C GLU A 233 2.82 -31.81 -9.78
N LYS A 234 1.93 -32.19 -10.71
CA LYS A 234 2.25 -33.10 -11.84
C LYS A 234 2.89 -32.37 -13.02
N ALA A 235 2.53 -31.11 -13.21
CA ALA A 235 3.16 -30.18 -14.13
C ALA A 235 3.73 -29.01 -13.32
N THR A 236 4.80 -28.41 -13.82
CA THR A 236 5.43 -27.23 -13.22
C THR A 236 4.96 -25.97 -13.94
N ASP A 237 4.62 -24.94 -13.17
CA ASP A 237 4.30 -23.62 -13.69
C ASP A 237 5.13 -22.55 -12.97
N ALA A 238 5.51 -21.50 -13.68
CA ALA A 238 6.34 -20.44 -13.14
C ALA A 238 5.93 -19.08 -13.72
N THR A 239 5.91 -18.05 -12.87
CA THR A 239 5.54 -16.70 -13.28
C THR A 239 6.29 -15.63 -12.51
N TRP A 240 6.40 -14.46 -13.13
CA TRP A 240 6.97 -13.26 -12.54
C TRP A 240 5.87 -12.23 -12.30
N LEU A 241 5.88 -11.63 -11.12
CA LEU A 241 4.94 -10.60 -10.69
C LEU A 241 5.69 -9.42 -10.08
N SER A 242 5.00 -8.29 -9.99
CA SER A 242 5.43 -7.19 -9.15
C SER A 242 4.68 -7.19 -7.83
N SER A 243 5.34 -6.73 -6.78
CA SER A 243 4.76 -6.58 -5.45
C SER A 243 5.25 -5.28 -4.82
N THR A 244 4.36 -4.62 -4.09
CA THR A 244 4.70 -3.43 -3.30
C THR A 244 4.38 -3.70 -1.85
N GLU A 245 5.35 -3.50 -0.97
CA GLU A 245 5.19 -3.64 0.47
C GLU A 245 5.23 -2.27 1.15
N ILE A 246 4.20 -1.97 1.94
CA ILE A 246 4.08 -0.76 2.75
C ILE A 246 3.92 -1.16 4.20
N GLY A 247 4.69 -0.58 5.11
CA GLY A 247 4.62 -1.01 6.50
C GLY A 247 5.39 -0.16 7.50
N GLY A 248 5.53 -0.70 8.70
CA GLY A 248 6.27 -0.15 9.81
C GLY A 248 7.50 -0.98 10.16
N LEU A 249 8.49 -0.29 10.75
CA LEU A 249 9.76 -0.83 11.19
C LEU A 249 10.08 -0.33 12.60
N LEU A 250 10.41 -1.25 13.49
CA LEU A 250 11.03 -0.96 14.78
C LEU A 250 12.42 -1.60 14.78
N GLN A 251 13.45 -0.83 15.07
CA GLN A 251 14.83 -1.30 15.06
C GLN A 251 15.51 -1.03 16.40
N TYR A 252 16.31 -1.98 16.85
CA TYR A 252 17.34 -1.78 17.86
C TYR A 252 18.71 -1.78 17.17
N ARG A 253 19.49 -0.72 17.44
CA ARG A 253 20.74 -0.36 16.78
C ARG A 253 21.87 -0.33 17.81
N GLY A 254 22.37 -1.51 18.13
CA GLY A 254 23.56 -1.67 18.97
C GLY A 254 24.83 -1.22 18.25
N ARG A 255 25.98 -1.36 18.93
CA ARG A 255 27.29 -1.00 18.34
C ARG A 255 27.65 -1.87 17.13
N ARG A 256 27.32 -3.17 17.21
CA ARG A 256 27.56 -4.17 16.15
C ARG A 256 26.33 -5.04 15.87
N LEU A 257 25.32 -4.97 16.72
CA LEU A 257 24.11 -5.79 16.63
C LEU A 257 22.97 -4.94 16.08
N PHE A 258 22.27 -5.50 15.11
CA PHE A 258 21.01 -4.99 14.60
C PHE A 258 19.90 -5.97 14.94
N LEU A 259 18.79 -5.48 15.50
CA LEU A 259 17.54 -6.23 15.59
C LEU A 259 16.45 -5.40 14.92
N GLY A 260 15.70 -5.98 14.00
CA GLY A 260 14.63 -5.31 13.28
C GLY A 260 13.33 -6.09 13.38
N LEU A 261 12.25 -5.41 13.73
CA LEU A 261 10.89 -5.89 13.61
C LEU A 261 10.23 -5.15 12.45
N ARG A 262 9.68 -5.89 11.50
CA ARG A 262 8.99 -5.36 10.33
C ARG A 262 7.57 -5.90 10.29
N THR A 263 6.60 -5.04 10.01
CA THR A 263 5.22 -5.43 9.76
C THR A 263 4.67 -4.60 8.63
N GLY A 264 3.79 -5.14 7.80
CA GLY A 264 3.24 -4.38 6.68
C GLY A 264 2.21 -5.11 5.86
N ILE A 265 1.79 -4.48 4.77
CA ILE A 265 0.89 -5.02 3.78
C ILE A 265 1.66 -5.19 2.47
N ASP A 266 1.63 -6.38 1.91
CA ASP A 266 2.15 -6.72 0.59
C ASP A 266 1.00 -6.75 -0.43
N LEU A 267 1.17 -5.95 -1.49
CA LEU A 267 0.26 -5.78 -2.60
C LEU A 267 0.90 -6.39 -3.85
N THR A 268 0.54 -7.63 -4.18
CA THR A 268 1.04 -8.31 -5.40
C THR A 268 0.10 -8.03 -6.58
N LEU A 269 0.58 -7.50 -7.70
CA LEU A 269 -0.25 -7.18 -8.87
C LEU A 269 0.31 -7.86 -10.14
N PRO A 270 -0.53 -8.50 -10.97
CA PRO A 270 -1.93 -8.87 -10.72
C PRO A 270 -2.09 -10.00 -9.68
N ALA A 271 -3.31 -10.20 -9.17
CA ALA A 271 -3.62 -11.38 -8.38
C ALA A 271 -3.41 -12.64 -9.23
N VAL A 272 -2.76 -13.67 -8.68
CA VAL A 272 -2.46 -14.90 -9.41
C VAL A 272 -3.20 -16.09 -8.82
N SER A 273 -3.78 -16.88 -9.71
CA SER A 273 -4.34 -18.19 -9.40
C SER A 273 -3.60 -19.27 -10.17
N ILE A 274 -2.95 -20.17 -9.45
CA ILE A 274 -2.29 -21.35 -9.99
C ILE A 274 -3.26 -22.52 -9.85
N ARG A 275 -3.64 -23.14 -10.96
CA ARG A 275 -4.54 -24.29 -10.98
C ARG A 275 -3.72 -25.58 -11.08
N GLY A 276 -3.82 -26.44 -10.08
CA GLY A 276 -3.36 -27.82 -10.15
C GLY A 276 -4.51 -28.80 -10.40
N THR A 277 -4.18 -30.08 -10.51
CA THR A 277 -5.13 -31.19 -10.75
C THR A 277 -6.09 -31.42 -9.59
N ARG A 278 -5.68 -31.08 -8.36
CA ARG A 278 -6.48 -31.28 -7.14
C ARG A 278 -6.97 -29.99 -6.49
N GLY A 279 -6.67 -28.83 -7.06
CA GLY A 279 -7.12 -27.56 -6.47
C GLY A 279 -6.52 -26.33 -7.14
N VAL A 280 -6.86 -25.16 -6.57
CA VAL A 280 -6.33 -23.87 -7.03
C VAL A 280 -5.65 -23.18 -5.84
N VAL A 281 -4.40 -22.77 -6.02
CA VAL A 281 -3.70 -21.86 -5.11
C VAL A 281 -3.89 -20.45 -5.63
N ARG A 282 -4.49 -19.58 -4.81
CA ARG A 282 -4.59 -18.15 -5.10
C ARG A 282 -3.65 -17.38 -4.19
N ARG A 283 -2.81 -16.54 -4.79
CA ARG A 283 -2.08 -15.50 -4.09
C ARG A 283 -2.98 -14.26 -4.06
N GLU A 284 -3.55 -14.00 -2.90
CA GLU A 284 -4.55 -12.95 -2.68
C GLU A 284 -3.90 -11.61 -2.42
N ILE A 285 -4.70 -10.55 -2.54
CA ILE A 285 -4.34 -9.16 -2.24
C ILE A 285 -5.43 -8.62 -1.30
N PRO A 286 -5.09 -7.89 -0.22
CA PRO A 286 -3.76 -7.69 0.35
C PRO A 286 -3.26 -8.89 1.18
N ARG A 287 -1.95 -8.97 1.46
CA ARG A 287 -1.39 -9.89 2.47
C ARG A 287 -0.72 -9.12 3.59
N TRP A 288 -0.96 -9.52 4.83
CA TRP A 288 -0.21 -8.98 5.95
C TRP A 288 1.12 -9.72 6.06
N CYS A 289 2.21 -9.00 6.28
CA CYS A 289 3.53 -9.57 6.45
C CYS A 289 4.13 -9.16 7.79
N PHE A 290 4.88 -10.09 8.38
CA PHE A 290 5.63 -9.89 9.60
C PHE A 290 7.02 -10.46 9.41
N GLY A 291 8.04 -9.74 9.86
CA GLY A 291 9.43 -10.17 9.77
C GLY A 291 10.21 -9.79 11.01
N LEU A 292 11.08 -10.70 11.43
CA LEU A 292 12.09 -10.45 12.45
C LEU A 292 13.47 -10.55 11.78
N MET A 293 14.34 -9.58 12.04
CA MET A 293 15.66 -9.49 11.46
C MET A 293 16.71 -9.43 12.57
N VAL A 294 17.73 -10.27 12.45
CA VAL A 294 18.92 -10.21 13.29
C VAL A 294 20.11 -9.97 12.37
N GLY A 295 20.97 -9.02 12.72
CA GLY A 295 22.00 -8.57 11.81
C GLY A 295 23.17 -7.89 12.46
N VAL A 296 24.07 -7.41 11.61
CA VAL A 296 25.28 -6.71 11.99
C VAL A 296 25.25 -5.27 11.52
N VAL A 297 25.85 -4.39 12.33
CA VAL A 297 26.06 -2.97 12.03
C VAL A 297 27.52 -2.73 11.67
N PHE A 298 27.77 -1.97 10.61
CA PHE A 298 29.10 -1.59 10.13
C PHE A 298 29.14 -0.09 9.76
N GLY A 299 30.35 0.45 9.64
CA GLY A 299 30.62 1.90 9.52
C GLY A 299 30.92 2.52 10.88
#